data_AF-A0A963UI12-F1
#
_entry.id   AF-A0A963UI12-F1
#
_cell.length_a   1.000
_cell.length_b   1.000
_cell.length_c   1.000
_cell.angle_alpha   90.00
_cell.angle_beta   90.00
_cell.angle_gamma   90.00
#
_symmetry.space_group_name_H-M   'P 1'
#
loop_
_entity.id
_entity.type
_entity.pdbx_description
1 polymer ?
#
loop_
_entity_poly.entity_id
_entity_poly.type
_entity_poly.pdbx_seq_one_letter_code
_entity_poly.pdbx_strand_id
1 'polypeptide(L)'
;MFRFVPCIAVLALCAVTARAGPLGDWHPDAESLCLVAPYDQAGHQAQADLVALLAAIEALDPAPDPLLAVLRRTGAAICVEDRPTTVRGAYNVDSNLIELRADLDFGERLLILIHELRHLDQYDHGFCPSTDFDLREIQRFTFMVEADAQAIATYYAWMLRQAGRAEAWDAIARLKEYADIGDVFADSIARGDAPVVAVGAAFDAWFTSPWRVETYRMSSCTAYLDRLDDSKRIRSYALLPEDYFTPLCRLPDGMPYPCAAPE
;
A
#
# COMPACT_ATOMS: atom_id res chain seq x y z
N MET A 1 -33.77 32.65 -8.69
CA MET A 1 -32.32 32.89 -8.83
C MET A 1 -31.65 32.41 -7.54
N PHE A 2 -31.36 31.11 -7.44
CA PHE A 2 -30.60 30.56 -6.31
C PHE A 2 -29.13 30.56 -6.71
N ARG A 3 -28.32 31.36 -6.01
CA ARG A 3 -26.88 31.41 -6.20
C ARG A 3 -26.29 30.15 -5.58
N PHE A 4 -25.73 29.27 -6.42
CA PHE A 4 -24.80 28.23 -6.00
C PHE A 4 -23.60 28.89 -5.34
N VAL A 5 -23.38 28.59 -4.06
CA VAL A 5 -22.11 28.82 -3.39
C VAL A 5 -21.23 27.61 -3.75
N PRO A 6 -20.08 27.79 -4.42
CA PRO A 6 -19.18 26.67 -4.65
C PRO A 6 -18.65 26.21 -3.29
N CYS A 7 -18.97 24.97 -2.93
CA CYS A 7 -18.34 24.28 -1.82
C CYS A 7 -16.88 24.08 -2.23
N ILE A 8 -15.98 24.93 -1.74
CA ILE A 8 -14.55 24.73 -1.87
C ILE A 8 -14.26 23.45 -1.08
N ALA A 9 -14.05 22.35 -1.79
CA ALA A 9 -13.51 21.12 -1.22
C ALA A 9 -12.14 21.49 -0.65
N VAL A 10 -12.08 21.67 0.67
CA VAL A 10 -10.82 21.71 1.39
C VAL A 10 -10.30 20.28 1.35
N LEU A 11 -9.56 19.95 0.29
CA LEU A 11 -8.59 18.87 0.33
C LEU A 11 -7.64 19.25 1.45
N ALA A 12 -7.84 18.65 2.63
CA ALA A 12 -6.85 18.66 3.68
C ALA A 12 -5.64 17.92 3.10
N LEU A 13 -4.70 18.69 2.52
CA LEU A 13 -3.38 18.15 2.21
C LEU A 13 -2.83 17.64 3.55
N CYS A 14 -2.65 16.33 3.65
CA CYS A 14 -1.69 15.77 4.58
C CYS A 14 -0.36 16.43 4.22
N ALA A 15 0.07 17.41 5.00
CA ALA A 15 1.29 18.15 4.71
C ALA A 15 2.47 17.19 4.92
N VAL A 16 2.87 16.47 3.87
CA VAL A 16 3.98 15.52 3.92
C VAL A 16 5.29 16.29 3.80
N THR A 17 5.86 16.62 4.96
CA THR A 17 7.31 16.87 5.08
C THR A 17 7.93 16.00 6.16
N ALA A 18 7.30 14.87 6.50
CA ALA A 18 7.81 13.98 7.53
C ALA A 18 8.91 13.11 6.92
N ARG A 19 10.18 13.46 7.16
CA ARG A 19 11.26 12.45 7.11
C ARG A 19 10.95 11.38 8.17
N ALA A 20 11.45 10.15 7.97
CA ALA A 20 11.38 9.12 9.01
C ALA A 20 11.71 9.69 10.40
N GLY A 21 10.87 9.40 11.39
CA GLY A 21 11.08 9.82 12.77
C GLY A 21 12.33 9.17 13.39
N PRO A 22 12.65 9.49 14.67
CA PRO A 22 13.74 8.81 15.38
C PRO A 22 13.47 7.30 15.45
N LEU A 23 14.21 6.52 14.65
CA LEU A 23 13.98 5.06 14.54
C LEU A 23 14.30 4.29 15.83
N GLY A 24 15.08 4.89 16.74
CA GLY A 24 15.39 4.31 18.05
C GLY A 24 14.16 4.11 18.95
N ASP A 25 13.07 4.83 18.69
CA ASP A 25 11.81 4.65 19.42
C ASP A 25 10.99 3.46 18.87
N TRP A 26 11.25 3.03 17.63
CA TRP A 26 10.58 1.89 17.01
C TRP A 26 11.22 0.56 17.40
N HIS A 27 12.55 0.46 17.33
CA HIS A 27 13.30 -0.76 17.62
C HIS A 27 14.67 -0.46 18.24
N PRO A 28 15.11 -1.19 19.29
CA PRO A 28 16.42 -0.97 19.91
C PRO A 28 17.59 -1.15 18.94
N ASP A 29 17.47 -2.07 17.98
CA ASP A 29 18.49 -2.37 16.97
C ASP A 29 18.23 -1.70 15.60
N ALA A 30 17.43 -0.62 15.57
CA ALA A 30 17.01 0.03 14.32
C ALA A 30 18.18 0.43 13.40
N GLU A 31 19.33 0.81 13.95
CA GLU A 31 20.54 1.14 13.17
C GLU A 31 20.99 -0.02 12.26
N SER A 32 20.77 -1.26 12.69
CA SER A 32 21.16 -2.46 11.95
C SER A 32 20.04 -3.05 11.09
N LEU A 33 18.78 -2.74 11.41
CA LEU A 33 17.59 -3.30 10.78
C LEU A 33 16.93 -2.39 9.74
N CYS A 34 17.19 -1.08 9.81
CA CYS A 34 16.56 -0.09 8.94
C CYS A 34 17.51 0.41 7.85
N LEU A 35 17.00 0.47 6.62
CA LEU A 35 17.56 1.16 5.49
C LEU A 35 16.88 2.54 5.36
N VAL A 36 17.69 3.59 5.31
CA VAL A 36 17.24 4.99 5.14
C VAL A 36 17.88 5.60 3.90
N ALA A 37 17.36 6.74 3.44
CA ALA A 37 17.93 7.49 2.33
C ALA A 37 19.44 7.74 2.55
N PRO A 38 20.32 7.54 1.53
CA PRO A 38 20.01 7.37 0.10
C PRO A 38 19.60 5.95 -0.38
N TYR A 39 19.40 4.99 0.53
CA TYR A 39 18.95 3.61 0.24
C TYR A 39 19.90 2.74 -0.60
N ASP A 40 21.15 3.16 -0.76
CA ASP A 40 22.20 2.44 -1.51
C ASP A 40 23.36 1.98 -0.60
N GLN A 41 23.29 2.27 0.69
CA GLN A 41 24.30 1.93 1.68
C GLN A 41 23.78 0.88 2.66
N ALA A 42 24.54 -0.21 2.80
CA ALA A 42 24.30 -1.24 3.80
C ALA A 42 25.53 -1.40 4.69
N GLY A 43 25.34 -1.21 6.00
CA GLY A 43 26.32 -1.55 7.04
C GLY A 43 26.10 -2.96 7.61
N HIS A 44 24.90 -3.51 7.44
CA HIS A 44 24.47 -4.79 8.00
C HIS A 44 23.75 -5.66 6.97
N GLN A 45 23.65 -6.97 7.25
CA GLN A 45 23.03 -7.93 6.33
C GLN A 45 21.55 -7.60 6.05
N ALA A 46 20.78 -7.21 7.07
CA ALA A 46 19.38 -6.82 6.88
C ALA A 46 19.24 -5.65 5.89
N GLN A 47 20.09 -4.63 6.00
CA GLN A 47 20.14 -3.52 5.05
C GLN A 47 20.54 -3.97 3.64
N ALA A 48 21.49 -4.90 3.51
CA ALA A 48 21.90 -5.45 2.22
C ALA A 48 20.75 -6.20 1.53
N ASP A 49 19.96 -6.96 2.30
CA ASP A 49 18.75 -7.62 1.80
C ASP A 49 17.72 -6.58 1.32
N LEU A 50 17.49 -5.50 2.08
CA LEU A 50 16.59 -4.41 1.69
C LEU A 50 17.06 -3.69 0.42
N VAL A 51 18.36 -3.42 0.29
CA VAL A 51 18.95 -2.85 -0.95
C VAL A 51 18.68 -3.76 -2.14
N ALA A 52 18.78 -5.08 -1.96
CA ALA A 52 18.49 -6.04 -3.04
C ALA A 52 17.01 -6.03 -3.46
N LEU A 53 16.07 -5.84 -2.53
CA LEU A 53 14.65 -5.67 -2.84
C LEU A 53 14.41 -4.41 -3.68
N LEU A 54 14.98 -3.27 -3.28
CA LEU A 54 14.85 -2.01 -4.01
C LEU A 54 15.48 -2.09 -5.41
N ALA A 55 16.64 -2.76 -5.53
CA ALA A 55 17.29 -2.97 -6.82
C ALA A 55 16.44 -3.83 -7.78
N ALA A 56 15.63 -4.77 -7.27
CA ALA A 56 14.71 -5.54 -8.09
C ALA A 56 13.58 -4.67 -8.67
N ILE A 57 13.04 -3.74 -7.88
CA ILE A 57 12.00 -2.80 -8.31
C ILE A 57 12.58 -1.76 -9.29
N GLU A 58 13.75 -1.19 -8.99
CA GLU A 58 14.41 -0.18 -9.83
C GLU A 58 14.76 -0.69 -11.24
N ALA A 59 14.92 -2.01 -11.40
CA ALA A 59 15.21 -2.64 -12.67
C ALA A 59 13.98 -2.74 -13.61
N LEU A 60 12.78 -2.38 -13.14
CA LEU A 60 11.55 -2.37 -13.93
C LEU A 60 11.42 -1.07 -14.73
N ASP A 61 10.73 -1.15 -15.87
CA ASP A 61 10.26 0.02 -16.59
C ASP A 61 8.89 0.48 -16.06
N PRO A 62 8.63 1.80 -15.98
CA PRO A 62 9.53 2.89 -16.36
C PRO A 62 10.58 3.20 -15.28
N ALA A 63 11.78 3.59 -15.70
CA ALA A 63 12.82 4.12 -14.81
C ALA A 63 12.84 5.66 -14.79
N PRO A 64 12.97 6.32 -13.61
CA PRO A 64 12.94 5.72 -12.27
C PRO A 64 11.54 5.20 -11.93
N ASP A 65 11.48 4.11 -11.15
CA ASP A 65 10.20 3.52 -10.75
C ASP A 65 9.37 4.53 -9.92
N PRO A 66 8.07 4.72 -10.23
CA PRO A 66 7.22 5.70 -9.56
C PRO A 66 7.06 5.48 -8.04
N LEU A 67 6.96 4.23 -7.57
CA LEU A 67 6.86 3.93 -6.14
C LEU A 67 8.17 4.27 -5.42
N LEU A 68 9.31 3.94 -6.04
CA LEU A 68 10.62 4.32 -5.51
C LEU A 68 10.87 5.83 -5.56
N ALA A 69 10.30 6.53 -6.54
CA ALA A 69 10.35 8.00 -6.59
C ALA A 69 9.59 8.64 -5.42
N VAL A 70 8.47 8.05 -4.99
CA VAL A 70 7.75 8.47 -3.77
C VAL A 70 8.61 8.18 -2.54
N LEU A 71 9.13 6.96 -2.38
CA LEU A 71 10.02 6.59 -1.27
C LEU A 71 11.16 7.59 -1.08
N ARG A 72 11.86 7.91 -2.17
CA ARG A 72 12.99 8.85 -2.16
C ARG A 72 12.57 10.28 -1.80
N ARG A 73 11.39 10.71 -2.25
CA ARG A 73 10.86 12.05 -2.00
C ARG A 73 10.39 12.20 -0.55
N THR A 74 9.66 11.21 -0.03
CA THR A 74 9.11 11.24 1.34
C THR A 74 10.17 10.90 2.39
N GLY A 75 11.20 10.14 2.01
CA GLY A 75 12.28 9.74 2.90
C GLY A 75 11.83 8.74 3.97
N ALA A 76 10.84 7.88 3.65
CA ALA A 76 10.38 6.83 4.56
C ALA A 76 11.49 5.80 4.82
N ALA A 77 11.62 5.31 6.05
CA ALA A 77 12.54 4.22 6.34
C ALA A 77 11.96 2.88 5.87
N ILE A 78 12.81 1.92 5.51
CA ILE A 78 12.40 0.52 5.33
C ILE A 78 13.14 -0.30 6.36
N CYS A 79 12.43 -1.07 7.17
CA CYS A 79 12.99 -1.78 8.30
C CYS A 79 12.60 -3.25 8.31
N VAL A 80 13.47 -4.09 8.85
CA VAL A 80 13.18 -5.49 9.13
C VAL A 80 12.64 -5.63 10.56
N GLU A 81 11.43 -6.16 10.71
CA GLU A 81 10.80 -6.47 12.00
C GLU A 81 11.13 -7.92 12.39
N ASP A 82 11.99 -8.09 13.38
CA ASP A 82 12.42 -9.39 13.90
C ASP A 82 11.73 -9.81 15.20
N ARG A 83 10.87 -8.96 15.77
CA ARG A 83 10.03 -9.29 16.93
C ARG A 83 8.80 -10.10 16.48
N PRO A 84 8.20 -10.88 17.38
CA PRO A 84 6.98 -11.62 17.06
C PRO A 84 5.82 -10.69 16.66
N THR A 85 5.38 -10.80 15.41
CA THR A 85 4.21 -10.08 14.88
C THR A 85 3.37 -10.98 13.98
N THR A 86 2.06 -10.75 13.98
CA THR A 86 1.12 -11.43 13.07
C THR A 86 1.03 -10.76 11.70
N VAL A 87 1.55 -9.54 11.58
CA VAL A 87 1.54 -8.74 10.35
C VAL A 87 2.80 -9.08 9.54
N ARG A 88 2.66 -9.24 8.21
CA ARG A 88 3.78 -9.58 7.32
C ARG A 88 4.61 -8.34 6.95
N GLY A 89 3.95 -7.21 6.83
CA GLY A 89 4.55 -5.88 6.72
C GLY A 89 3.48 -4.81 6.90
N ALA A 90 3.92 -3.58 7.14
CA ALA A 90 3.04 -2.43 7.31
C ALA A 90 3.76 -1.13 6.98
N TYR A 91 3.02 -0.18 6.40
CA TYR A 91 3.40 1.23 6.37
C TYR A 91 2.81 1.98 7.56
N ASN A 92 3.67 2.46 8.45
CA ASN A 92 3.29 3.30 9.57
C ASN A 92 3.43 4.79 9.20
N VAL A 93 2.29 5.46 9.09
CA VAL A 93 2.20 6.88 8.70
C VAL A 93 2.81 7.83 9.74
N ASP A 94 2.71 7.51 11.04
CA ASP A 94 3.15 8.41 12.11
C ASP A 94 4.68 8.45 12.22
N SER A 95 5.32 7.30 12.03
CA SER A 95 6.78 7.18 12.06
C SER A 95 7.42 7.32 10.67
N ASN A 96 6.59 7.38 9.61
CA ASN A 96 6.98 7.31 8.20
C ASN A 96 8.00 6.17 7.94
N LEU A 97 7.60 4.94 8.25
CA LEU A 97 8.41 3.73 8.06
C LEU A 97 7.59 2.59 7.49
N ILE A 98 8.23 1.77 6.65
CA ILE A 98 7.75 0.49 6.17
C ILE A 98 8.48 -0.59 6.98
N GLU A 99 7.73 -1.48 7.63
CA GLU A 99 8.30 -2.64 8.32
C GLU A 99 7.99 -3.92 7.56
N LEU A 100 8.98 -4.82 7.45
CA LEU A 100 8.87 -6.12 6.77
C LEU A 100 9.32 -7.22 7.73
N ARG A 101 8.52 -8.26 7.89
CA ARG A 101 8.83 -9.32 8.86
C ARG A 101 10.07 -10.13 8.45
N ALA A 102 10.91 -10.43 9.43
CA ALA A 102 12.21 -11.07 9.22
C ALA A 102 12.14 -12.54 8.77
N ASP A 103 11.04 -13.25 8.98
CA ASP A 103 10.92 -14.67 8.61
C ASP A 103 10.46 -14.91 7.16
N LEU A 104 10.14 -13.84 6.43
CA LEU A 104 9.71 -13.90 5.03
C LEU A 104 10.89 -14.19 4.10
N ASP A 105 10.65 -14.99 3.06
CA ASP A 105 11.62 -15.18 1.99
C ASP A 105 11.74 -13.92 1.09
N PHE A 106 12.73 -13.90 0.19
CA PHE A 106 12.96 -12.75 -0.69
C PHE A 106 11.73 -12.37 -1.53
N GLY A 107 11.04 -13.36 -2.10
CA GLY A 107 9.87 -13.13 -2.94
C GLY A 107 8.69 -12.59 -2.14
N GLU A 108 8.46 -13.15 -0.95
CA GLU A 108 7.44 -12.67 -0.01
C GLU A 108 7.74 -11.23 0.45
N ARG A 109 9.00 -10.93 0.85
CA ARG A 109 9.38 -9.56 1.23
C ARG A 109 9.24 -8.58 0.07
N LEU A 110 9.60 -8.99 -1.16
CA LEU A 110 9.48 -8.13 -2.33
C LEU A 110 8.02 -7.79 -2.62
N LEU A 111 7.14 -8.80 -2.60
CA LEU A 111 5.70 -8.62 -2.80
C LEU A 111 5.08 -7.69 -1.74
N ILE A 112 5.39 -7.93 -0.46
CA ILE A 112 4.90 -7.10 0.65
C ILE A 112 5.49 -5.68 0.58
N LEU A 113 6.78 -5.53 0.26
CA LEU A 113 7.38 -4.20 0.10
C LEU A 113 6.66 -3.37 -0.97
N ILE A 114 6.33 -3.96 -2.12
CA ILE A 114 5.61 -3.25 -3.18
C ILE A 114 4.21 -2.82 -2.68
N HIS A 115 3.53 -3.69 -1.94
CA HIS A 115 2.24 -3.38 -1.32
C HIS A 115 2.36 -2.16 -0.38
N GLU A 116 3.34 -2.17 0.53
CA GLU A 116 3.55 -1.06 1.47
C GLU A 116 4.03 0.23 0.79
N LEU A 117 4.85 0.12 -0.26
CA LEU A 117 5.22 1.25 -1.09
C LEU A 117 4.01 1.88 -1.80
N ARG A 118 3.02 1.06 -2.17
CA ARG A 118 1.77 1.57 -2.71
C ARG A 118 0.96 2.31 -1.64
N HIS A 119 0.95 1.86 -0.39
CA HIS A 119 0.37 2.65 0.71
C HIS A 119 1.06 3.99 0.91
N LEU A 120 2.39 4.02 0.81
CA LEU A 120 3.15 5.27 0.86
C LEU A 120 2.77 6.22 -0.29
N ASP A 121 2.63 5.70 -1.51
CA ASP A 121 2.17 6.45 -2.67
C ASP A 121 0.73 6.97 -2.51
N GLN A 122 -0.19 6.15 -2.05
CA GLN A 122 -1.57 6.56 -1.74
C GLN A 122 -1.59 7.67 -0.67
N TYR A 123 -0.77 7.55 0.38
CA TYR A 123 -0.67 8.57 1.41
C TYR A 123 -0.12 9.90 0.87
N ASP A 124 0.91 9.86 0.02
CA ASP A 124 1.47 11.04 -0.67
C ASP A 124 0.41 11.72 -1.56
N HIS A 125 -0.55 10.95 -2.10
CA HIS A 125 -1.69 11.45 -2.86
C HIS A 125 -2.92 11.85 -2.02
N GLY A 126 -2.81 11.85 -0.68
CA GLY A 126 -3.85 12.35 0.22
C GLY A 126 -4.88 11.32 0.68
N PHE A 127 -4.67 10.03 0.39
CA PHE A 127 -5.47 8.95 0.96
C PHE A 127 -5.03 8.68 2.40
N CYS A 128 -5.36 9.60 3.30
CA CYS A 128 -4.99 9.53 4.71
C CYS A 128 -6.12 8.95 5.55
N PRO A 129 -5.79 8.10 6.55
CA PRO A 129 -6.78 7.72 7.54
C PRO A 129 -7.33 8.96 8.28
N SER A 130 -8.65 9.06 8.41
CA SER A 130 -9.32 10.21 9.02
C SER A 130 -10.50 9.80 9.89
N THR A 131 -10.86 10.68 10.83
CA THR A 131 -12.10 10.58 11.63
C THR A 131 -13.18 11.57 11.17
N ASP A 132 -12.94 12.29 10.06
CA ASP A 132 -13.86 13.30 9.54
C ASP A 132 -15.08 12.71 8.84
N PHE A 133 -15.08 11.41 8.53
CA PHE A 133 -16.18 10.70 7.86
C PHE A 133 -16.84 9.65 8.78
N ASP A 134 -18.03 9.18 8.38
CA ASP A 134 -18.71 8.07 9.05
C ASP A 134 -17.85 6.80 9.03
N LEU A 135 -17.99 5.97 10.07
CA LEU A 135 -17.28 4.71 10.18
C LEU A 135 -17.46 3.81 8.95
N ARG A 136 -18.65 3.75 8.35
CA ARG A 136 -18.89 2.93 7.15
C ARG A 136 -18.11 3.45 5.94
N GLU A 137 -17.94 4.75 5.84
CA GLU A 137 -17.13 5.35 4.79
C GLU A 137 -15.64 5.11 5.03
N ILE A 138 -15.19 5.10 6.28
CA ILE A 138 -13.81 4.71 6.62
C ILE A 138 -13.56 3.21 6.33
N GLN A 139 -14.54 2.34 6.56
CA GLN A 139 -14.46 0.94 6.13
C GLN A 139 -14.33 0.84 4.60
N ARG A 140 -15.18 1.55 3.86
CA ARG A 140 -15.13 1.60 2.40
C ARG A 140 -13.78 2.14 1.90
N PHE A 141 -13.27 3.20 2.53
CA PHE A 141 -11.95 3.75 2.27
C PHE A 141 -10.86 2.68 2.43
N THR A 142 -10.85 1.98 3.56
CA THR A 142 -9.87 0.91 3.81
C THR A 142 -9.97 -0.17 2.73
N PHE A 143 -11.18 -0.63 2.37
CA PHE A 143 -11.31 -1.66 1.33
C PHE A 143 -10.76 -1.20 -0.02
N MET A 144 -11.06 0.02 -0.43
CA MET A 144 -10.57 0.58 -1.70
C MET A 144 -9.04 0.66 -1.72
N VAL A 145 -8.45 1.17 -0.63
CA VAL A 145 -7.00 1.33 -0.48
C VAL A 145 -6.26 -0.01 -0.48
N GLU A 146 -6.77 -1.01 0.22
CA GLU A 146 -6.17 -2.34 0.33
C GLU A 146 -6.33 -3.15 -0.98
N ALA A 147 -7.48 -3.04 -1.64
CA ALA A 147 -7.70 -3.67 -2.94
C ALA A 147 -6.77 -3.10 -4.01
N ASP A 148 -6.56 -1.76 -4.03
CA ASP A 148 -5.60 -1.11 -4.93
C ASP A 148 -4.15 -1.51 -4.61
N ALA A 149 -3.75 -1.48 -3.34
CA ALA A 149 -2.40 -1.89 -2.94
C ALA A 149 -2.09 -3.33 -3.36
N GLN A 150 -3.03 -4.24 -3.14
CA GLN A 150 -2.86 -5.63 -3.54
C GLN A 150 -2.87 -5.84 -5.06
N ALA A 151 -3.72 -5.13 -5.80
CA ALA A 151 -3.75 -5.20 -7.27
C ALA A 151 -2.44 -4.69 -7.89
N ILE A 152 -1.88 -3.60 -7.36
CA ILE A 152 -0.58 -3.07 -7.79
C ILE A 152 0.57 -4.02 -7.42
N ALA A 153 0.56 -4.60 -6.22
CA ALA A 153 1.56 -5.60 -5.84
C ALA A 153 1.55 -6.82 -6.78
N THR A 154 0.36 -7.31 -7.15
CA THR A 154 0.20 -8.39 -8.14
C THR A 154 0.69 -7.97 -9.53
N TYR A 155 0.42 -6.74 -9.96
CA TYR A 155 0.90 -6.20 -11.23
C TYR A 155 2.43 -6.16 -11.29
N TYR A 156 3.08 -5.61 -10.27
CA TYR A 156 4.55 -5.57 -10.20
C TYR A 156 5.16 -6.96 -10.16
N ALA A 157 4.59 -7.89 -9.40
CA ALA A 157 5.04 -9.28 -9.38
C ALA A 157 4.97 -9.92 -10.77
N TRP A 158 3.94 -9.62 -11.56
CA TRP A 158 3.86 -10.02 -12.96
C TRP A 158 4.95 -9.35 -13.81
N MET A 159 5.17 -8.04 -13.68
CA MET A 159 6.25 -7.35 -14.41
C MET A 159 7.63 -7.94 -14.10
N LEU A 160 7.91 -8.21 -12.82
CA LEU A 160 9.14 -8.88 -12.37
C LEU A 160 9.28 -10.26 -13.00
N ARG A 161 8.21 -11.06 -13.04
CA ARG A 161 8.21 -12.35 -13.72
C ARG A 161 8.54 -12.22 -15.21
N GLN A 162 7.96 -11.23 -15.89
CA GLN A 162 8.27 -10.94 -17.29
C GLN A 162 9.72 -10.53 -17.51
N ALA A 163 10.33 -9.87 -16.51
CA ALA A 163 11.75 -9.52 -16.48
C ALA A 163 12.67 -10.67 -16.01
N GLY A 164 12.15 -11.88 -15.83
CA GLY A 164 12.94 -13.06 -15.40
C GLY A 164 13.22 -13.12 -13.90
N ARG A 165 12.43 -12.44 -13.08
CA ARG A 165 12.43 -12.47 -11.60
C ARG A 165 11.07 -12.96 -11.09
N ALA A 166 10.86 -14.27 -11.07
CA ALA A 166 9.57 -14.86 -10.74
C ALA A 166 9.27 -14.93 -9.23
N GLU A 167 10.24 -14.63 -8.37
CA GLU A 167 10.18 -14.90 -6.93
C GLU A 167 8.96 -14.27 -6.24
N ALA A 168 8.65 -13.00 -6.55
CA ALA A 168 7.48 -12.30 -6.01
C ALA A 168 6.16 -12.84 -6.59
N TRP A 169 6.15 -13.26 -7.85
CA TRP A 169 4.98 -13.87 -8.48
C TRP A 169 4.66 -15.22 -7.84
N ASP A 170 5.68 -16.05 -7.64
CA ASP A 170 5.54 -17.36 -7.00
C ASP A 170 5.12 -17.24 -5.53
N ALA A 171 5.46 -16.12 -4.88
CA ALA A 171 5.05 -15.84 -3.50
C ALA A 171 3.53 -15.61 -3.37
N ILE A 172 2.86 -15.05 -4.39
CA ILE A 172 1.40 -14.83 -4.36
C ILE A 172 0.65 -16.14 -4.09
N ALA A 173 1.06 -17.22 -4.76
CA ALA A 173 0.43 -18.54 -4.60
C ALA A 173 0.64 -19.15 -3.20
N ARG A 174 1.68 -18.73 -2.46
CA ARG A 174 1.95 -19.18 -1.08
C ARG A 174 1.12 -18.41 -0.04
N LEU A 175 0.72 -17.18 -0.37
CA LEU A 175 -0.16 -16.38 0.46
C LEU A 175 -1.62 -16.80 0.21
N LYS A 176 -2.07 -17.81 0.96
CA LYS A 176 -3.41 -18.41 0.82
C LYS A 176 -4.53 -17.37 0.77
N GLU A 177 -4.41 -16.30 1.55
CA GLU A 177 -5.40 -15.23 1.61
C GLU A 177 -5.40 -14.29 0.40
N TYR A 178 -4.50 -14.47 -0.57
CA TYR A 178 -4.33 -13.60 -1.75
C TYR A 178 -4.08 -14.38 -3.06
N ALA A 179 -3.91 -15.70 -3.00
CA ALA A 179 -3.62 -16.53 -4.17
C ALA A 179 -4.66 -16.38 -5.30
N ASP A 180 -5.95 -16.25 -4.94
CA ASP A 180 -7.06 -16.06 -5.87
C ASP A 180 -6.94 -14.78 -6.72
N ILE A 181 -6.33 -13.73 -6.17
CA ILE A 181 -6.07 -12.48 -6.90
C ILE A 181 -5.03 -12.71 -7.99
N GLY A 182 -3.98 -13.47 -7.68
CA GLY A 182 -2.97 -13.88 -8.65
C GLY A 182 -3.55 -14.74 -9.78
N ASP A 183 -4.43 -15.69 -9.44
CA ASP A 183 -5.11 -16.56 -10.40
C ASP A 183 -6.00 -15.75 -11.36
N VAL A 184 -6.83 -14.84 -10.84
CA VAL A 184 -7.70 -13.97 -11.65
C VAL A 184 -6.89 -13.08 -12.58
N PHE A 185 -5.79 -12.50 -12.09
CA PHE A 185 -4.88 -11.69 -12.90
C PHE A 185 -4.26 -12.54 -14.03
N ALA A 186 -3.74 -13.72 -13.70
CA ALA A 186 -3.10 -14.61 -14.66
C ALA A 186 -4.07 -15.07 -15.76
N ASP A 187 -5.29 -15.42 -15.38
CA ASP A 187 -6.36 -15.81 -16.32
C ASP A 187 -6.72 -14.66 -17.26
N SER A 188 -6.74 -13.42 -16.78
CA SER A 188 -6.98 -12.24 -17.63
C SER A 188 -5.87 -12.06 -18.68
N ILE A 189 -4.60 -12.10 -18.26
CA ILE A 189 -3.47 -12.03 -19.18
C ILE A 189 -3.49 -13.21 -20.19
N ALA A 190 -3.82 -14.42 -19.74
CA ALA A 190 -3.87 -15.61 -20.60
C ALA A 190 -4.95 -15.53 -21.69
N ARG A 191 -6.03 -14.79 -21.46
CA ARG A 191 -7.07 -14.50 -22.48
C ARG A 191 -6.65 -13.45 -23.49
N GLY A 192 -5.50 -12.79 -23.28
CA GLY A 192 -5.01 -11.69 -24.12
C GLY A 192 -5.56 -10.32 -23.71
N ASP A 193 -6.09 -10.19 -22.48
CA ASP A 193 -6.50 -8.90 -21.96
C ASP A 193 -5.27 -7.99 -21.77
N ALA A 194 -5.46 -6.67 -21.91
CA ALA A 194 -4.40 -5.70 -21.63
C ALA A 194 -4.08 -5.68 -20.12
N PRO A 195 -2.85 -5.36 -19.69
CA PRO A 195 -2.48 -5.38 -18.27
C PRO A 195 -3.39 -4.54 -17.37
N VAL A 196 -3.84 -3.37 -17.86
CA VAL A 196 -4.79 -2.50 -17.15
C VAL A 196 -6.13 -3.21 -16.80
N VAL A 197 -6.58 -4.13 -17.66
CA VAL A 197 -7.80 -4.92 -17.41
C VAL A 197 -7.52 -6.00 -16.38
N ALA A 198 -6.36 -6.66 -16.44
CA ALA A 198 -5.96 -7.66 -15.46
C ALA A 198 -5.79 -7.05 -14.05
N VAL A 199 -5.27 -5.82 -13.95
CA VAL A 199 -5.20 -5.09 -12.67
C VAL A 199 -6.58 -4.78 -12.12
N GLY A 200 -7.53 -4.33 -12.95
CA GLY A 200 -8.92 -4.16 -12.52
C GLY A 200 -9.56 -5.46 -12.03
N ALA A 201 -9.30 -6.58 -12.73
CA ALA A 201 -9.78 -7.89 -12.30
C ALA A 201 -9.16 -8.34 -10.96
N ALA A 202 -7.88 -8.07 -10.73
CA ALA A 202 -7.20 -8.32 -9.45
C ALA A 202 -7.78 -7.45 -8.31
N PHE A 203 -8.08 -6.18 -8.60
CA PHE A 203 -8.75 -5.28 -7.67
C PHE A 203 -10.12 -5.83 -7.26
N ASP A 204 -10.96 -6.21 -8.23
CA ASP A 204 -12.29 -6.77 -7.96
C ASP A 204 -12.20 -8.10 -7.17
N ALA A 205 -11.22 -8.94 -7.50
CA ALA A 205 -10.99 -10.21 -6.83
C ALA A 205 -10.76 -10.03 -5.31
N TRP A 206 -10.17 -8.90 -4.87
CA TRP A 206 -9.95 -8.62 -3.46
C TRP A 206 -11.25 -8.74 -2.63
N PHE A 207 -12.37 -8.25 -3.16
CA PHE A 207 -13.67 -8.25 -2.46
C PHE A 207 -14.33 -9.63 -2.38
N THR A 208 -13.85 -10.61 -3.15
CA THR A 208 -14.49 -11.94 -3.22
C THR A 208 -14.18 -12.83 -2.02
N SER A 209 -13.17 -12.48 -1.21
CA SER A 209 -12.81 -13.23 0.01
C SER A 209 -13.53 -12.69 1.24
N PRO A 210 -14.41 -13.47 1.87
CA PRO A 210 -15.03 -13.09 3.13
C PRO A 210 -14.01 -12.84 4.24
N TRP A 211 -12.88 -13.55 4.20
CA TRP A 211 -11.81 -13.37 5.17
C TRP A 211 -11.19 -11.97 5.06
N ARG A 212 -10.87 -11.50 3.84
CA ARG A 212 -10.30 -10.16 3.64
C ARG A 212 -11.30 -9.10 4.09
N VAL A 213 -12.53 -9.16 3.56
CA VAL A 213 -13.58 -8.18 3.90
C VAL A 213 -13.80 -8.08 5.41
N GLU A 214 -13.96 -9.21 6.11
CA GLU A 214 -14.20 -9.19 7.56
C GLU A 214 -12.98 -8.74 8.37
N THR A 215 -11.78 -9.21 8.01
CA THR A 215 -10.54 -8.83 8.70
C THR A 215 -10.30 -7.33 8.60
N TYR A 216 -10.40 -6.76 7.41
CA TYR A 216 -10.20 -5.34 7.18
C TYR A 216 -11.36 -4.48 7.70
N ARG A 217 -12.59 -5.02 7.76
CA ARG A 217 -13.71 -4.35 8.43
C ARG A 217 -13.44 -4.18 9.92
N MET A 218 -12.93 -5.23 10.57
CA MET A 218 -12.61 -5.19 11.99
C MET A 218 -11.40 -4.30 12.27
N SER A 219 -10.35 -4.41 11.45
CA SER A 219 -9.16 -3.55 11.55
C SER A 219 -9.50 -2.06 11.41
N SER A 220 -10.26 -1.69 10.38
CA SER A 220 -10.69 -0.29 10.15
C SER A 220 -11.59 0.23 11.27
N CYS A 221 -12.49 -0.59 11.82
CA CYS A 221 -13.28 -0.23 12.99
C CYS A 221 -12.40 0.11 14.20
N THR A 222 -11.50 -0.79 14.56
CA THR A 222 -10.62 -0.60 15.73
C THR A 222 -9.77 0.65 15.55
N ALA A 223 -9.10 0.79 14.40
CA ALA A 223 -8.27 1.95 14.10
C ALA A 223 -9.06 3.28 14.09
N TYR A 224 -10.33 3.27 13.66
CA TYR A 224 -11.19 4.45 13.72
C TYR A 224 -11.54 4.83 15.17
N LEU A 225 -11.89 3.85 16.00
CA LEU A 225 -12.24 4.07 17.40
C LEU A 225 -11.02 4.54 18.21
N ASP A 226 -9.85 3.96 17.97
CA ASP A 226 -8.60 4.37 18.62
C ASP A 226 -8.27 5.83 18.28
N ARG A 227 -8.35 6.23 16.99
CA ARG A 227 -8.15 7.63 16.60
C ARG A 227 -9.17 8.58 17.20
N LEU A 228 -10.44 8.15 17.36
CA LEU A 228 -11.44 8.97 18.04
C LEU A 228 -11.10 9.15 19.52
N ASP A 229 -10.63 8.09 20.18
CA ASP A 229 -10.19 8.20 21.58
C ASP A 229 -8.95 9.10 21.69
N ASP A 230 -7.92 8.90 20.88
CA ASP A 230 -6.69 9.70 20.93
C ASP A 230 -6.96 11.19 20.66
N SER A 231 -7.78 11.48 19.65
CA SER A 231 -8.13 12.85 19.27
C SER A 231 -9.21 13.49 20.15
N LYS A 232 -9.84 12.70 21.04
CA LYS A 232 -10.97 13.10 21.89
C LYS A 232 -12.12 13.75 21.10
N ARG A 233 -12.30 13.33 19.84
CA ARG A 233 -13.33 13.85 18.93
C ARG A 233 -14.63 13.06 19.09
N ILE A 234 -15.74 13.72 18.78
CA ILE A 234 -17.02 13.05 18.57
C ILE A 234 -17.04 12.49 17.14
N ARG A 235 -17.61 11.29 16.96
CA ARG A 235 -17.75 10.66 15.64
C ARG A 235 -18.42 11.59 14.63
N SER A 236 -17.94 11.52 13.39
CA SER A 236 -18.60 12.13 12.25
C SER A 236 -19.66 11.19 11.65
N TYR A 237 -20.57 11.78 10.87
CA TYR A 237 -21.52 11.09 10.00
C TYR A 237 -21.43 11.60 8.55
N ALA A 238 -20.39 12.39 8.25
CA ALA A 238 -20.18 12.89 6.90
C ALA A 238 -19.85 11.74 5.95
N LEU A 239 -20.36 11.83 4.73
CA LEU A 239 -20.05 10.88 3.67
C LEU A 239 -18.74 11.27 2.97
N LEU A 240 -18.04 10.28 2.42
CA LEU A 240 -16.97 10.58 1.46
C LEU A 240 -17.57 11.25 0.22
N PRO A 241 -16.86 12.20 -0.41
CA PRO A 241 -17.24 12.74 -1.72
C PRO A 241 -17.46 11.63 -2.76
N GLU A 242 -18.40 11.84 -3.67
CA GLU A 242 -18.76 10.85 -4.71
C GLU A 242 -17.56 10.46 -5.59
N ASP A 243 -16.68 11.43 -5.87
CA ASP A 243 -15.49 11.29 -6.72
C ASP A 243 -14.21 10.99 -5.95
N TYR A 244 -14.29 10.72 -4.63
CA TYR A 244 -13.12 10.58 -3.74
C TYR A 244 -12.08 9.56 -4.23
N PHE A 245 -12.51 8.45 -4.82
CA PHE A 245 -11.61 7.38 -5.29
C PHE A 245 -11.13 7.54 -6.74
N THR A 246 -11.59 8.56 -7.46
CA THR A 246 -11.20 8.80 -8.86
C THR A 246 -9.67 8.85 -9.09
N PRO A 247 -8.85 9.46 -8.21
CA PRO A 247 -7.41 9.48 -8.42
C PRO A 247 -6.68 8.22 -7.91
N LEU A 248 -7.36 7.32 -7.20
CA LEU A 248 -6.73 6.15 -6.58
C LEU A 248 -6.17 5.19 -7.64
N CYS A 249 -7.02 4.78 -8.59
CA CYS A 249 -6.79 3.59 -9.40
C CYS A 249 -6.03 3.91 -10.70
N ARG A 250 -4.73 4.09 -10.53
CA ARG A 250 -3.79 4.36 -11.61
C ARG A 250 -2.60 3.43 -11.53
N LEU A 251 -2.20 2.93 -12.70
CA LEU A 251 -0.92 2.25 -12.87
C LEU A 251 0.25 3.22 -12.68
N PRO A 252 1.48 2.72 -12.49
CA PRO A 252 2.67 3.58 -12.33
C PRO A 252 2.91 4.55 -13.48
N ASP A 253 2.52 4.20 -14.71
CA ASP A 253 2.59 5.08 -15.88
C ASP A 253 1.44 6.11 -15.96
N GLY A 254 0.57 6.14 -14.95
CA GLY A 254 -0.57 7.05 -14.83
C GLY A 254 -1.85 6.57 -15.54
N MET A 255 -1.82 5.45 -16.27
CA MET A 255 -3.02 4.92 -16.91
C MET A 255 -4.06 4.53 -15.86
N PRO A 256 -5.31 5.02 -15.97
CA PRO A 256 -6.37 4.62 -15.06
C PRO A 256 -6.79 3.17 -15.35
N TYR A 257 -7.10 2.42 -14.30
CA TYR A 257 -7.67 1.07 -14.41
C TYR A 257 -9.06 1.01 -13.76
N PRO A 258 -9.94 0.07 -14.19
CA PRO A 258 -11.26 -0.06 -13.59
C PRO A 258 -11.15 -0.42 -12.11
N CYS A 259 -11.70 0.42 -11.25
CA CYS A 259 -11.88 0.09 -9.85
C CYS A 259 -13.21 0.70 -9.38
N ALA A 260 -14.02 -0.11 -8.73
CA ALA A 260 -15.23 0.36 -8.07
C ALA A 260 -15.43 -0.49 -6.83
N ALA A 261 -15.77 0.15 -5.71
CA ALA A 261 -16.27 -0.61 -4.57
C ALA A 261 -17.54 -1.37 -5.03
N PRO A 262 -17.71 -2.65 -4.64
CA PRO A 262 -18.98 -3.32 -4.76
C PRO A 262 -20.08 -2.52 -4.04
N GLU A 263 -21.30 -2.51 -4.61
CA GLU A 263 -22.49 -1.93 -3.96
C GLU A 263 -22.93 -2.71 -2.72
#